data_AF-A0A8X6VQQ7-F1
#
_entry.id   AF-A0A8X6VQQ7-F1
#
_cell.length_a   1.000
_cell.length_b   1.000
_cell.length_c   1.000
_cell.angle_alpha   90.00
_cell.angle_beta   90.00
_cell.angle_gamma   90.00
#
_symmetry.space_group_name_H-M   'P 1'
#
loop_
_entity.id
_entity.type
_entity.pdbx_description
1 polymer ?
#
loop_
_entity_poly.entity_id
_entity_poly.type
_entity_poly.pdbx_seq_one_letter_code
_entity_poly.pdbx_strand_id
1 'polypeptide(L)'
;MIKNVEFKTPNNEVLQETNLARLYDDMSEKIVKESEDFEGRDSGWTLDEILRLEVRTNHYSPFRGSSSFIEVPKQIAETKAIINVFNKKDSQCFMWSILAALYPNTSNPQQNVKLCPPPK
;
A
#
# COMPACT_ATOMS: atom_id res chain seq x y z
N MET A 1 -3.21 -27.24 36.20
CA MET A 1 -2.15 -26.25 35.88
C MET A 1 -2.78 -25.27 34.90
N ILE A 2 -2.63 -23.96 35.08
CA ILE A 2 -3.17 -22.94 34.16
C ILE A 2 -1.99 -22.31 33.42
N LYS A 3 -2.12 -22.14 32.10
CA LYS A 3 -1.08 -21.55 31.26
C LYS A 3 -1.65 -20.39 30.44
N ASN A 4 -1.01 -19.23 30.54
CA ASN A 4 -1.33 -18.08 29.71
C ASN A 4 -0.66 -18.23 28.34
N VAL A 5 -1.46 -18.08 27.28
CA VAL A 5 -1.02 -18.16 25.88
C VAL A 5 -1.51 -16.91 25.16
N GLU A 6 -0.69 -16.40 24.23
CA GLU A 6 -1.05 -15.26 23.39
C GLU A 6 -1.07 -15.69 21.93
N PHE A 7 -2.21 -15.50 21.27
CA PHE A 7 -2.38 -15.68 19.83
C PHE A 7 -2.29 -14.30 19.15
N LYS A 8 -1.41 -14.18 18.15
CA LYS A 8 -1.06 -12.88 17.55
C LYS A 8 -1.29 -12.90 16.05
N THR A 9 -1.94 -11.87 15.53
CA THR A 9 -2.05 -11.62 14.10
C THR A 9 -0.87 -10.77 13.59
N PRO A 10 -0.45 -10.93 12.33
CA PRO A 10 0.49 -10.00 11.71
C PRO A 10 -0.17 -8.63 11.50
N ASN A 11 0.65 -7.59 11.31
CA ASN A 11 0.14 -6.29 10.86
C ASN A 11 -0.38 -6.40 9.43
N ASN A 12 -1.57 -5.87 9.19
CA ASN A 12 -2.17 -5.76 7.86
C ASN A 12 -2.32 -4.29 7.49
N GLU A 13 -2.02 -3.96 6.23
CA GLU A 13 -2.32 -2.64 5.68
C GLU A 13 -3.82 -2.52 5.43
N VAL A 14 -4.41 -1.41 5.88
CA VAL A 14 -5.83 -1.10 5.70
C VAL A 14 -5.93 0.21 4.92
N LEU A 15 -6.41 0.11 3.69
CA LEU A 15 -6.65 1.23 2.78
C LEU A 15 -8.16 1.47 2.62
N GLN A 16 -8.55 2.55 1.93
CA GLN A 16 -9.97 2.87 1.72
C GLN A 16 -10.72 1.76 0.96
N GLU A 17 -10.02 1.04 0.08
CA GLU A 17 -10.58 -0.05 -0.72
C GLU A 17 -10.60 -1.40 0.02
N THR A 18 -10.03 -1.49 1.23
CA THR A 18 -9.93 -2.74 1.96
C THR A 18 -11.31 -3.21 2.44
N ASN A 19 -11.68 -4.45 2.11
CA ASN A 19 -12.87 -5.09 2.66
C ASN A 19 -12.63 -5.50 4.12
N LEU A 20 -13.17 -4.71 5.05
CA LEU A 20 -12.99 -4.91 6.48
C LEU A 20 -13.64 -6.20 7.00
N ALA A 21 -14.76 -6.65 6.41
CA ALA A 21 -15.43 -7.87 6.84
C ALA A 21 -14.53 -9.09 6.57
N ARG A 22 -13.99 -9.16 5.36
CA ARG A 22 -13.05 -10.22 4.99
C ARG A 22 -11.79 -10.21 5.86
N LEU A 23 -11.24 -9.01 6.12
CA LEU A 23 -10.07 -8.88 6.98
C LEU A 23 -10.35 -9.39 8.41
N TYR A 24 -11.52 -9.07 8.95
CA TYR A 24 -11.95 -9.58 10.26
C TYR A 24 -12.07 -11.10 10.25
N ASP A 25 -12.74 -11.67 9.25
CA ASP A 25 -12.92 -13.12 9.12
C ASP A 25 -11.56 -13.83 9.08
N ASP A 26 -10.64 -13.39 8.20
CA ASP A 26 -9.30 -13.96 8.06
C ASP A 26 -8.49 -13.89 9.38
N MET A 27 -8.57 -12.76 10.11
CA MET A 27 -7.90 -12.61 11.41
C MET A 27 -8.51 -13.50 12.49
N SER A 28 -9.85 -13.62 12.50
CA SER A 28 -10.57 -14.44 13.48
C SER A 28 -10.30 -15.92 13.28
N GLU A 29 -10.33 -16.40 12.03
CA GLU A 29 -10.07 -17.79 11.67
C GLU A 29 -8.66 -18.19 12.10
N LYS A 30 -7.67 -17.31 11.90
CA LYS A 30 -6.30 -17.56 12.36
C LYS A 30 -6.23 -17.79 13.87
N ILE A 31 -6.82 -16.90 14.67
CA ILE A 31 -6.78 -16.99 16.14
C ILE A 31 -7.50 -18.25 16.61
N VAL A 32 -8.68 -18.55 16.06
CA VAL A 32 -9.45 -19.75 16.39
C VAL A 32 -8.64 -21.00 16.07
N LYS A 33 -8.05 -21.09 14.88
CA LYS A 33 -7.23 -22.23 14.48
C LYS A 33 -6.00 -22.43 15.36
N GLU A 34 -5.29 -21.35 15.72
CA GLU A 34 -4.15 -21.45 16.65
C GLU A 34 -4.59 -21.91 18.05
N SER A 35 -5.79 -21.51 18.49
CA SER A 35 -6.39 -21.98 19.75
C SER A 35 -6.74 -23.47 19.69
N GLU A 36 -7.42 -23.90 18.63
CA GLU A 36 -7.77 -25.31 18.42
C GLU A 36 -6.54 -26.20 18.30
N ASP A 37 -5.51 -25.77 17.57
CA ASP A 37 -4.25 -26.51 17.42
C ASP A 37 -3.48 -26.63 18.75
N PHE A 38 -3.66 -25.67 19.66
CA PHE A 38 -3.07 -25.70 20.99
C PHE A 38 -3.76 -26.72 21.91
N GLU A 39 -5.08 -26.82 21.80
CA GLU A 39 -5.90 -27.83 22.49
C GLU A 39 -5.71 -29.24 21.89
N GLY A 40 -5.66 -29.33 20.56
CA GLY A 40 -5.88 -30.55 19.77
C GLY A 40 -4.72 -31.51 19.57
N ARG A 41 -3.65 -31.49 20.39
CA ARG A 41 -2.44 -32.32 20.18
C ARG A 41 -2.16 -33.30 21.33
N ASP A 42 -3.19 -34.00 21.80
CA ASP A 42 -3.13 -34.90 22.99
C ASP A 42 -2.56 -34.20 24.25
N SER A 43 -2.64 -32.87 24.26
CA SER A 43 -1.96 -32.03 25.24
C SER A 43 -2.77 -31.91 26.53
N GLY A 44 -4.06 -32.27 26.47
CA GLY A 44 -5.00 -32.19 27.58
C GLY A 44 -5.38 -30.75 27.95
N TRP A 45 -5.03 -29.76 27.12
CA TRP A 45 -5.39 -28.36 27.33
C TRP A 45 -6.79 -28.08 26.78
N THR A 46 -7.53 -27.24 27.50
CA THR A 46 -8.80 -26.67 27.07
C THR A 46 -8.80 -25.20 27.45
N LEU A 47 -9.43 -24.36 26.63
CA LEU A 47 -9.62 -22.95 26.93
C LEU A 47 -10.51 -22.79 28.17
N ASP A 48 -9.95 -22.18 29.21
CA ASP A 48 -10.66 -21.85 30.44
C ASP A 48 -11.33 -20.48 30.33
N GLU A 49 -10.53 -19.44 30.04
CA GLU A 49 -11.03 -18.06 29.89
C GLU A 49 -10.18 -17.21 28.93
N ILE A 50 -10.80 -16.18 28.36
CA ILE A 50 -10.12 -15.15 27.56
C ILE A 50 -9.86 -13.94 28.47
N LEU A 51 -8.59 -13.75 28.85
CA LEU A 51 -8.20 -12.66 29.75
C LEU A 51 -8.29 -11.27 29.08
N ARG A 52 -7.85 -11.17 27.82
CA ARG A 52 -7.76 -9.91 27.08
C ARG A 52 -7.86 -10.13 25.58
N LEU A 53 -8.50 -9.19 24.89
CA LEU A 53 -8.48 -9.06 23.44
C LEU A 53 -8.00 -7.65 23.09
N GLU A 54 -6.94 -7.53 22.30
CA GLU A 54 -6.31 -6.24 21.96
C GLU A 54 -6.27 -6.06 20.45
N VAL A 55 -6.73 -4.90 19.97
CA VAL A 55 -6.59 -4.48 18.57
C VAL A 55 -5.56 -3.35 18.52
N ARG A 56 -4.46 -3.56 17.81
CA ARG A 56 -3.39 -2.57 17.65
C ARG A 56 -3.49 -1.91 16.28
N THR A 57 -3.68 -0.59 16.27
CA THR A 57 -3.73 0.22 15.05
C THR A 57 -2.59 1.22 15.04
N ASN A 58 -1.89 1.32 13.91
CA ASN A 58 -0.85 2.32 13.69
C ASN A 58 -1.28 3.26 12.55
N HIS A 59 -1.04 4.56 12.71
CA HIS A 59 -1.26 5.52 11.63
C HIS A 59 -0.19 5.34 10.55
N TYR A 60 -0.60 4.85 9.39
CA TYR A 60 0.24 4.68 8.21
C TYR A 60 -0.05 5.78 7.19
N SER A 61 0.95 6.61 6.91
CA SER A 61 0.90 7.55 5.79
C SER A 61 1.84 7.05 4.70
N PRO A 62 1.34 6.35 3.66
CA PRO A 62 2.17 5.94 2.55
C PRO A 62 2.83 7.17 1.91
N PHE A 63 4.03 6.98 1.36
CA PHE A 63 4.64 8.03 0.55
C PHE A 63 3.74 8.28 -0.66
N ARG A 64 3.00 9.39 -0.61
CA ARG A 64 2.27 9.88 -1.77
C ARG A 64 3.34 10.35 -2.73
N GLY A 65 3.62 9.56 -3.76
CA GLY A 65 4.50 9.99 -4.86
C GLY A 65 4.07 11.36 -5.36
N SER A 66 4.95 12.05 -6.10
CA SER A 66 4.56 13.34 -6.64
C SER A 66 3.33 13.19 -7.52
N SER A 67 2.38 14.10 -7.35
CA SER A 67 1.27 14.29 -8.29
C SER A 67 1.59 15.41 -9.28
N SER A 68 2.62 16.23 -9.02
CA SER A 68 2.99 17.39 -9.86
C SER A 68 4.45 17.36 -10.27
N PHE A 69 4.84 18.30 -11.13
CA PHE A 69 6.23 18.47 -11.52
C PHE A 69 7.07 18.85 -10.29
N ILE A 70 8.12 18.08 -10.06
CA ILE A 70 9.15 18.40 -9.08
C ILE A 70 10.41 18.75 -9.85
N GLU A 71 11.00 19.89 -9.50
CA GLU A 71 12.31 20.26 -10.03
C GLU A 71 13.37 19.27 -9.55
N VAL A 72 13.96 18.54 -10.50
CA VAL A 72 15.07 17.64 -10.22
C VAL A 72 16.35 18.47 -10.02
N PRO A 73 17.28 18.02 -9.16
CA PRO A 73 18.57 18.67 -9.01
C PRO A 73 19.28 18.89 -10.34
N LYS A 74 19.94 20.04 -10.48
CA LYS A 74 20.59 20.49 -11.73
C LYS A 74 21.55 19.44 -12.30
N GLN A 75 22.31 18.78 -11.44
CA GLN A 75 23.26 17.72 -11.83
C GLN A 75 22.55 16.57 -12.57
N ILE A 76 21.35 16.21 -12.15
CA ILE A 76 20.55 15.15 -12.78
C ILE A 76 19.91 15.68 -14.07
N ALA A 77 19.37 16.91 -14.04
CA ALA A 77 18.79 17.54 -15.23
C ALA A 77 19.81 17.63 -16.39
N GLU A 78 21.06 17.95 -16.07
CA GLU A 78 22.16 18.10 -17.03
C GLU A 78 22.55 16.79 -17.71
N THR A 79 22.39 15.65 -17.03
CA THR A 79 22.66 14.34 -17.64
C THR A 79 21.74 14.03 -18.82
N LYS A 80 20.55 14.64 -18.87
CA LYS A 80 19.48 14.33 -19.83
C LYS A 80 19.08 12.83 -19.85
N ALA A 81 19.46 12.07 -18.83
CA ALA A 81 19.16 10.64 -18.73
C ALA A 81 17.71 10.36 -18.29
N ILE A 82 17.03 11.38 -17.74
CA ILE A 82 15.66 11.29 -17.26
C ILE A 82 14.72 12.25 -18.00
N ILE A 83 13.48 11.82 -18.20
CA ILE A 83 12.41 12.68 -18.71
C ILE A 83 11.64 13.22 -17.50
N ASN A 84 11.87 14.47 -17.14
CA ASN A 84 11.08 15.16 -16.12
C ASN A 84 9.85 15.79 -16.78
N VAL A 85 8.72 15.06 -16.80
CA VAL A 85 7.52 15.49 -17.52
C VAL A 85 6.90 16.70 -16.83
N PHE A 86 6.77 17.81 -17.57
CA PHE A 86 6.29 19.07 -17.01
C PHE A 86 4.78 19.22 -17.14
N ASN A 87 4.03 19.04 -16.05
CA ASN A 87 2.59 19.25 -16.01
C ASN A 87 2.22 20.58 -15.33
N LYS A 88 1.98 21.61 -16.14
CA LYS A 88 1.71 22.99 -15.67
C LYS A 88 0.33 23.22 -15.04
N LYS A 89 -0.67 22.40 -15.40
CA LYS A 89 -2.10 22.72 -15.18
C LYS A 89 -2.85 21.69 -14.33
N ASP A 90 -2.23 20.57 -14.00
CA ASP A 90 -2.86 19.49 -13.26
C ASP A 90 -1.85 18.82 -12.32
N SER A 91 -2.36 17.90 -11.51
CA SER A 91 -1.58 17.03 -10.63
C SER A 91 -1.60 15.58 -11.14
N GLN A 92 -1.29 15.38 -12.42
CA GLN A 92 -1.30 14.06 -13.08
C GLN A 92 0.08 13.64 -13.64
N CYS A 93 1.19 13.97 -12.97
CA CYS A 93 2.52 13.66 -13.50
C CYS A 93 2.79 12.16 -13.69
N PHE A 94 2.10 11.27 -12.95
CA PHE A 94 2.17 9.82 -13.16
C PHE A 94 1.58 9.41 -14.51
N MET A 95 0.36 9.86 -14.82
CA MET A 95 -0.29 9.65 -16.12
C MET A 95 0.58 10.20 -17.25
N TRP A 96 1.09 11.42 -17.09
CA TRP A 96 1.93 12.05 -18.11
C TRP A 96 3.29 11.36 -18.30
N SER A 97 3.87 10.81 -17.23
CA SER A 97 5.09 10.00 -17.32
C SER A 97 4.86 8.72 -18.14
N ILE A 98 3.73 8.04 -17.91
CA ILE A 98 3.36 6.85 -18.70
C ILE A 98 3.14 7.25 -20.17
N LEU A 99 2.38 8.31 -20.44
CA LEU A 99 2.12 8.76 -21.80
C LEU A 99 3.40 9.19 -22.53
N ALA A 100 4.35 9.82 -21.84
CA ALA A 100 5.62 10.20 -22.43
C ALA A 100 6.47 8.98 -22.83
N ALA A 101 6.36 7.87 -22.09
CA ALA A 101 7.01 6.62 -22.42
C ALA A 101 6.31 5.86 -23.58
N LEU A 102 4.97 5.86 -23.60
CA LEU A 102 4.19 5.21 -24.65
C LEU A 102 4.20 5.96 -25.99
N TYR A 103 4.24 7.30 -25.95
CA TYR A 103 4.20 8.18 -27.11
C TYR A 103 5.36 9.18 -27.08
N PRO A 104 6.61 8.73 -27.29
CA PRO A 104 7.80 9.57 -27.14
C PRO A 104 7.86 10.67 -28.21
N ASN A 105 8.03 11.92 -27.79
CA ASN A 105 8.33 13.04 -28.67
C ASN A 105 9.84 13.25 -28.74
N THR A 106 10.43 12.97 -29.90
CA THR A 106 11.88 13.05 -30.14
C THR A 106 12.41 14.48 -30.13
N SER A 107 11.57 15.48 -30.38
CA SER A 107 11.97 16.90 -30.38
C SER A 107 11.94 17.53 -28.98
N ASN A 108 10.95 17.18 -28.16
CA ASN A 108 10.81 17.71 -26.79
C ASN A 108 10.22 16.65 -25.82
N PRO A 109 11.05 15.71 -25.33
CA PRO A 109 10.57 14.59 -24.51
C PRO A 109 9.88 15.01 -23.21
N GLN A 110 10.27 16.16 -22.65
CA GLN A 110 9.74 16.69 -21.38
C GLN A 110 8.38 17.41 -21.51
N GLN A 111 7.96 17.78 -22.73
CA GLN A 111 6.75 18.57 -22.99
C GLN A 111 5.64 17.75 -23.65
N ASN A 112 5.55 16.47 -23.29
CA ASN A 112 4.75 15.50 -24.01
C ASN A 112 3.24 15.58 -23.71
N VAL A 113 2.60 16.72 -24.00
CA VAL A 113 1.13 16.88 -23.94
C VAL A 113 0.63 17.91 -24.96
N LYS A 114 0.68 17.58 -26.24
CA LYS A 114 -0.22 18.18 -27.25
C LYS A 114 -1.07 17.13 -27.97
N LEU A 115 -1.11 15.90 -27.49
CA LEU A 115 -1.97 14.85 -28.03
C LEU A 115 -3.34 14.93 -27.36
N CYS A 116 -4.16 15.86 -27.87
CA CYS A 116 -5.58 16.08 -27.55
C CYS A 116 -5.96 16.35 -26.07
N PRO A 117 -7.02 17.13 -25.82
CA PRO A 117 -7.67 17.10 -24.52
C PRO A 117 -8.18 15.66 -24.23
N PRO A 118 -8.16 15.20 -22.97
CA PRO A 118 -8.78 13.93 -22.62
C PRO A 118 -10.26 13.96 -23.05
N PRO A 119 -10.81 12.88 -23.62
CA PRO A 119 -12.23 12.80 -23.91
C PRO A 119 -13.01 12.98 -22.60
N LYS A 120 -14.11 13.77 -22.70
CA LYS A 120 -15.01 14.10 -21.60
C LYS A 120 -15.65 12.85 -20.99
#